data_AF-A0A2E1H9R9-F1
#
_entry.id   AF-A0A2E1H9R9-F1
#
_cell.length_a   1.000
_cell.length_b   1.000
_cell.length_c   1.000
_cell.angle_alpha   90.00
_cell.angle_beta   90.00
_cell.angle_gamma   90.00
#
_symmetry.space_group_name_H-M   'P 1'
#
loop_
_entity.id
_entity.type
_entity.pdbx_description
1 polymer ?
#
loop_
_entity_poly.entity_id
_entity_poly.type
_entity_poly.pdbx_seq_one_letter_code
_entity_poly.pdbx_strand_id
1 'polypeptide(L)'
;MLTTRTAFDQRSSWSTHTAALERQFANVRDRGEQDPMGPLGCSISTGSGVVLNELKRHPLSSIAVFDGVMVGRAGPSSTDLSTER
;
A
#
# COMPACT_ATOMS: atom_id res chain seq x y z
N MET A 1 -18.21 6.05 -24.12
CA MET A 1 -17.77 6.60 -22.82
C MET A 1 -18.41 5.76 -21.73
N LEU A 2 -17.75 4.68 -21.28
CA LEU A 2 -18.27 3.81 -20.22
C LEU A 2 -18.05 4.52 -18.88
N THR A 3 -19.13 5.03 -18.29
CA THR A 3 -19.09 5.68 -16.97
C THR A 3 -19.13 4.59 -15.89
N THR A 4 -17.97 4.04 -15.51
CA THR A 4 -17.79 3.06 -14.43
C THR A 4 -17.90 3.73 -13.04
N ARG A 5 -19.01 4.43 -12.77
CA ARG A 5 -19.18 5.12 -11.48
C ARG A 5 -19.21 4.17 -10.27
N THR A 6 -19.40 2.87 -10.48
CA THR A 6 -19.37 1.83 -9.44
C THR A 6 -18.65 0.58 -9.96
N ALA A 7 -17.35 0.47 -9.73
CA ALA A 7 -16.56 -0.72 -10.06
C ALA A 7 -15.56 -1.02 -8.93
N PHE A 8 -15.30 -2.30 -8.66
CA PHE A 8 -14.41 -2.77 -7.59
C PHE A 8 -13.00 -2.19 -7.78
N ASP A 9 -12.61 -1.27 -6.90
CA ASP A 9 -11.39 -0.44 -6.97
C ASP A 9 -11.11 0.16 -8.34
N GLN A 10 -12.17 0.35 -9.13
CA GLN A 10 -12.12 0.82 -10.51
C GLN A 10 -11.24 -0.05 -11.44
N ARG A 11 -10.88 -1.29 -11.04
CA ARG A 11 -10.06 -2.24 -11.84
C ARG A 11 -10.39 -3.72 -11.64
N SER A 12 -11.45 -4.11 -10.93
CA SER A 12 -12.01 -5.48 -10.86
C SER A 12 -10.96 -6.61 -10.96
N SER A 13 -10.02 -6.66 -10.02
CA SER A 13 -8.77 -7.45 -10.14
C SER A 13 -8.91 -8.97 -9.97
N TRP A 14 -10.10 -9.48 -9.65
CA TRP A 14 -10.39 -10.93 -9.68
C TRP A 14 -10.82 -11.38 -11.08
N SER A 15 -9.90 -11.28 -12.03
CA SER A 15 -10.06 -11.72 -13.41
C SER A 15 -8.68 -11.91 -14.04
N THR A 16 -8.57 -12.71 -15.10
CA THR A 16 -7.33 -12.84 -15.88
C THR A 16 -6.98 -11.56 -16.63
N HIS A 17 -7.99 -10.73 -16.96
CA HIS A 17 -7.84 -9.45 -17.63
C HIS A 17 -8.80 -8.42 -17.02
N THR A 18 -8.41 -7.16 -16.99
CA THR A 18 -9.26 -6.07 -16.52
C THR A 18 -9.10 -4.80 -17.35
N ALA A 19 -10.18 -4.04 -17.46
CA ALA A 19 -10.18 -2.71 -18.06
C ALA A 19 -10.10 -1.67 -16.94
N ALA A 20 -9.18 -0.72 -17.08
CA ALA A 20 -8.94 0.31 -16.09
C ALA A 20 -8.35 1.56 -16.75
N LEU A 21 -8.52 2.71 -16.11
CA LEU A 21 -8.03 3.98 -16.61
C LEU A 21 -6.51 4.08 -16.43
N GLU A 22 -5.83 4.69 -17.38
CA GLU A 22 -4.37 4.92 -17.35
C GLU A 22 -3.91 5.54 -16.02
N ARG A 23 -4.62 6.57 -15.54
CA ARG A 23 -4.36 7.29 -14.28
C ARG A 23 -4.34 6.42 -13.03
N GLN A 24 -4.81 5.19 -13.12
CA GLN A 24 -4.84 4.28 -12.00
C GLN A 24 -3.52 3.49 -11.93
N PHE A 25 -2.84 3.26 -13.05
CA PHE A 25 -1.58 2.50 -13.06
C PHE A 25 -0.37 3.40 -12.87
N ALA A 26 0.64 2.84 -12.20
CA ALA A 26 1.99 3.38 -12.16
C ALA A 26 2.92 2.33 -12.75
N ASN A 27 3.82 2.77 -13.62
CA ASN A 27 4.84 1.88 -14.18
C ASN A 27 5.86 1.57 -13.06
N VAL A 28 6.13 0.28 -12.84
CA VAL A 28 7.05 -0.21 -11.83
C VAL A 28 8.16 -1.01 -12.51
N ARG A 29 9.35 -0.98 -11.91
CA ARG A 29 10.47 -1.78 -12.39
C ARG A 29 10.14 -3.26 -12.21
N ASP A 30 10.20 -4.02 -13.29
CA ASP A 30 10.01 -5.47 -13.26
C ASP A 30 11.06 -6.13 -12.36
N ARG A 31 10.59 -6.91 -11.37
CA ARG A 31 11.40 -7.73 -10.47
C ARG A 31 11.13 -9.22 -10.60
N GLY A 32 10.42 -9.64 -11.65
CA GLY A 32 10.10 -11.03 -11.95
C GLY A 32 8.83 -11.53 -11.26
N GLU A 33 8.63 -12.85 -11.29
CA GLU A 33 7.35 -13.51 -10.98
C GLU A 33 6.93 -13.45 -9.49
N GLN A 34 7.87 -13.18 -8.59
CA GLN A 34 7.62 -13.08 -7.15
C GLN A 34 7.46 -11.63 -6.66
N ASP A 35 7.13 -10.70 -7.55
CA ASP A 35 7.08 -9.28 -7.21
C ASP A 35 5.87 -8.95 -6.30
N PRO A 36 6.07 -8.48 -5.06
CA PRO A 36 4.98 -8.16 -4.14
C PRO A 36 4.23 -6.87 -4.50
N MET A 37 4.14 -6.51 -5.79
CA MET A 37 3.52 -5.25 -6.24
C MET A 37 2.01 -5.22 -6.05
N GLY A 38 1.34 -6.38 -5.99
CA GLY A 38 -0.12 -6.44 -5.80
C GLY A 38 -0.60 -5.64 -4.58
N PRO A 39 -0.10 -5.94 -3.36
CA PRO A 39 -0.44 -5.20 -2.15
C PRO A 39 -0.01 -3.72 -2.12
N LEU A 40 0.96 -3.27 -2.93
CA LEU A 40 1.34 -1.85 -3.00
C LEU A 40 0.22 -0.95 -3.51
N GLY A 41 -0.68 -1.48 -4.35
CA GLY A 41 -1.82 -0.73 -4.89
C GLY A 41 -2.91 -0.40 -3.87
N CYS A 42 -2.82 -0.91 -2.63
CA CYS A 42 -3.83 -0.69 -1.61
C CYS A 42 -3.20 -0.55 -0.21
N SER A 43 -3.06 -1.64 0.53
CA SER A 43 -2.79 -1.61 1.97
C SER A 43 -1.40 -1.06 2.33
N ILE A 44 -0.35 -1.44 1.59
CA ILE A 44 1.01 -1.00 1.91
C ILE A 44 1.20 0.49 1.66
N SER A 45 0.70 1.00 0.52
CA SER A 45 0.78 2.42 0.20
C SER A 45 -0.10 3.26 1.13
N THR A 46 -1.27 2.74 1.53
CA THR A 46 -2.14 3.40 2.51
C THR A 46 -1.44 3.52 3.86
N GLY A 47 -0.91 2.42 4.40
CA GLY A 47 -0.18 2.43 5.67
C GLY A 47 1.04 3.35 5.66
N SER A 48 1.86 3.26 4.61
CA SER A 48 3.03 4.12 4.43
C SER A 48 2.63 5.58 4.27
N GLY A 49 1.56 5.86 3.53
CA GLY A 49 1.02 7.20 3.33
C GLY A 49 0.51 7.83 4.62
N VAL A 50 -0.11 7.07 5.51
CA VAL A 50 -0.51 7.57 6.84
C VAL A 50 0.71 8.03 7.63
N VAL A 51 1.80 7.24 7.64
CA VAL A 51 3.01 7.61 8.40
C VAL A 51 3.73 8.80 7.78
N LEU A 52 3.90 8.79 6.45
CA LEU A 52 4.75 9.76 5.74
C LEU A 52 4.01 11.06 5.40
N ASN A 53 2.75 10.98 4.95
CA ASN A 53 2.00 12.11 4.43
C ASN A 53 1.09 12.74 5.48
N GLU A 54 0.37 11.92 6.26
CA GLU A 54 -0.61 12.41 7.24
C GLU A 54 0.03 12.75 8.58
N LEU A 55 0.70 11.77 9.20
CA LEU A 55 1.38 11.93 10.48
C LEU A 55 2.70 12.70 10.35
N LYS A 56 3.26 12.79 9.13
CA LYS A 56 4.52 13.49 8.79
C LYS A 56 5.63 13.18 9.78
N ARG A 57 5.81 11.90 10.05
CA ARG A 57 6.67 11.43 11.13
C ARG A 57 8.12 11.87 10.93
N HIS A 58 8.70 12.44 11.98
CA HIS A 58 10.11 12.78 12.02
C HIS A 58 10.95 11.54 12.40
N PRO A 59 12.16 11.38 11.86
CA PRO A 59 13.13 10.40 12.36
C PRO A 59 13.23 10.42 13.90
N LEU A 60 13.38 9.24 14.50
CA LEU A 60 13.53 9.03 15.96
C LEU A 60 12.29 9.31 16.82
N SER A 61 11.10 9.40 16.22
CA SER A 61 9.84 9.53 16.97
C SER A 61 9.10 8.18 17.07
N SER A 62 8.46 7.88 18.22
CA SER A 62 7.77 6.59 18.47
C SER A 62 6.27 6.61 18.11
N ILE A 63 5.79 5.71 17.25
CA ILE A 63 4.36 5.53 16.90
C ILE A 63 3.77 4.33 17.64
N ALA A 64 2.54 4.45 18.11
CA ALA A 64 1.74 3.29 18.49
C ALA A 64 0.92 2.82 17.28
N VAL A 65 0.99 1.53 16.96
CA VAL A 65 0.21 0.92 15.88
C VAL A 65 -0.65 -0.18 16.49
N PHE A 66 -1.96 -0.02 16.40
CA PHE A 66 -2.93 -1.01 16.85
C PHE A 66 -3.27 -1.91 15.65
N ASP A 67 -3.11 -3.24 15.78
CA ASP A 67 -3.35 -4.24 14.72
C ASP A 67 -2.52 -4.08 13.43
N GLY A 68 -1.20 -3.89 13.57
CA GLY A 68 -0.28 -3.47 12.49
C GLY A 68 0.14 -4.49 11.40
N VAL A 69 -0.61 -5.57 11.18
CA VAL A 69 -0.21 -6.72 10.33
C VAL A 69 0.25 -6.32 8.91
N MET A 70 -0.24 -5.20 8.36
CA MET A 70 0.07 -4.80 6.98
C MET A 70 0.86 -3.48 6.85
N VAL A 71 0.97 -2.68 7.91
CA VAL A 71 1.64 -1.36 7.90
C VAL A 71 3.12 -1.47 8.34
N GLY A 72 3.46 -2.48 9.14
CA GLY A 72 4.70 -2.51 9.91
C GLY A 72 5.97 -3.04 9.23
N ARG A 73 5.91 -3.56 8.00
CA ARG A 73 7.08 -4.21 7.34
C ARG A 73 7.68 -3.36 6.22
N ALA A 74 7.92 -2.07 6.49
CA ALA A 74 8.66 -1.19 5.59
C ALA A 74 10.15 -1.15 5.98
N GLY A 75 10.89 -2.19 5.63
CA GLY A 75 12.37 -2.16 5.58
C GLY A 75 13.13 -2.93 6.68
N PRO A 76 14.42 -3.24 6.45
CA PRO A 76 15.24 -4.12 7.29
C PRO A 76 15.87 -3.47 8.54
N SER A 77 15.46 -2.29 9.00
CA SER A 77 16.11 -1.66 10.16
C SER A 77 15.22 -0.67 10.91
N SER A 78 15.06 -0.94 12.22
CA SER A 78 14.84 0.01 13.33
C SER A 78 13.46 0.65 13.58
N THR A 79 12.34 0.04 13.17
CA THR A 79 11.06 0.37 13.83
C THR A 79 10.95 -0.47 15.09
N ASP A 80 11.40 0.07 16.21
CA ASP A 80 11.19 -0.52 17.54
C ASP A 80 9.69 -0.49 17.84
N LEU A 81 9.02 -1.59 17.51
CA LEU A 81 7.65 -1.87 17.90
C LEU A 81 7.71 -2.26 19.39
N SER A 82 7.71 -1.25 20.25
CA SER A 82 7.37 -1.45 21.66
C SER A 82 5.89 -1.88 21.72
N THR A 83 5.66 -3.18 21.56
CA THR A 83 4.41 -3.84 21.90
C THR A 83 4.26 -3.76 23.41
N GLU A 84 3.50 -2.78 23.90
CA GLU A 84 2.97 -2.85 25.25
C GLU A 84 1.89 -3.93 25.28
N ARG A 85 1.94 -4.73 26.35
CA ARG A 85 1.25 -6.00 26.60
C ARG A 85 -0.24 -6.06 26.26
#